data_AF-A0A0Q8FCJ2-F1
#
_entry.id   AF-A0A0Q8FCJ2-F1
#
_cell.length_a   1.000
_cell.length_b   1.000
_cell.length_c   1.000
_cell.angle_alpha   90.00
_cell.angle_beta   90.00
_cell.angle_gamma   90.00
#
_symmetry.space_group_name_H-M   'P 1'
#
loop_
_entity.id
_entity.type
_entity.pdbx_description
1 polymer ?
#
loop_
_entity_poly.entity_id
_entity_poly.type
_entity_poly.pdbx_seq_one_letter_code
_entity_poly.pdbx_strand_id
1 'polypeptide(L)'
;MVQVVWTRRALSDLATIRTYIGQFSPLAAQRMAVRLKRAGDSLAEHPDRGRMAGAGLRELTTIPPYILRYQAGADIVTILRIRHAARQDG
;
A
#
# COMPACT_ATOMS: atom_id res chain seq x y z
N MET A 1 9.37 7.86 15.42
CA MET A 1 8.43 6.83 14.91
C MET A 1 7.10 7.53 14.68
N VAL A 2 6.53 7.41 13.49
CA VAL A 2 5.26 8.06 13.12
C VAL A 2 4.13 7.04 13.13
N GLN A 3 2.90 7.50 13.34
CA GLN A 3 1.72 6.64 13.28
C GLN A 3 1.36 6.33 11.83
N VAL A 4 1.11 5.05 11.49
CA VAL A 4 0.59 4.67 10.17
C VAL A 4 -0.92 4.47 10.26
N VAL A 5 -1.66 5.20 9.42
CA VAL A 5 -3.11 5.10 9.29
C VAL A 5 -3.47 4.58 7.91
N TRP A 6 -4.24 3.50 7.87
CA TRP A 6 -4.83 2.98 6.65
C TRP A 6 -6.21 3.58 6.43
N THR A 7 -6.41 4.25 5.31
CA THR A 7 -7.76 4.72 4.93
C THR A 7 -8.69 3.54 4.66
N ARG A 8 -10.01 3.77 4.78
CA ARG A 8 -11.03 2.77 4.38
C ARG A 8 -10.83 2.29 2.93
N ARG A 9 -10.42 3.20 2.04
CA ARG A 9 -10.09 2.86 0.64
C ARG A 9 -8.92 1.90 0.57
N ALA A 10 -7.79 2.20 1.21
CA ALA A 10 -6.63 1.31 1.19
C ALA A 10 -6.91 -0.09 1.79
N LEU A 11 -7.73 -0.17 2.84
CA LEU A 11 -8.18 -1.45 3.40
C LEU A 11 -9.08 -2.21 2.42
N SER A 12 -9.98 -1.51 1.72
CA SER A 12 -10.80 -2.09 0.66
C SER A 12 -9.95 -2.59 -0.51
N ASP A 13 -8.94 -1.84 -0.94
CA ASP A 13 -8.03 -2.25 -2.00
C ASP A 13 -7.28 -3.54 -1.61
N LEU A 14 -6.77 -3.61 -0.38
CA LEU A 14 -6.12 -4.80 0.17
C LEU A 14 -7.04 -6.03 0.16
N ALA A 15 -8.30 -5.83 0.58
CA ALA A 15 -9.31 -6.89 0.56
C ALA A 15 -9.62 -7.36 -0.87
N THR A 16 -9.81 -6.44 -1.81
CA THR A 16 -10.04 -6.74 -3.24
C THR A 16 -8.87 -7.51 -3.84
N ILE A 17 -7.63 -7.08 -3.57
CA ILE A 17 -6.42 -7.78 -4.02
C ILE A 17 -6.37 -9.20 -3.48
N ARG A 18 -6.63 -9.38 -2.18
CA ARG A 18 -6.66 -10.69 -1.54
C ARG A 18 -7.72 -11.60 -2.16
N THR A 19 -8.94 -11.08 -2.35
CA THR A 19 -10.03 -11.83 -2.97
C THR A 19 -9.71 -12.23 -4.40
N TYR A 20 -9.20 -11.30 -5.21
CA TYR A 20 -8.83 -11.56 -6.61
C TYR A 20 -7.76 -12.65 -6.72
N ILE A 21 -6.64 -12.52 -6.00
CA ILE A 21 -5.58 -13.54 -6.02
C ILE A 21 -6.11 -14.87 -5.46
N GLY A 22 -7.00 -14.82 -4.47
CA GLY A 22 -7.59 -15.98 -3.80
C GLY A 22 -8.41 -16.87 -4.73
N GLN A 23 -8.96 -16.31 -5.82
CA GLN A 23 -9.64 -17.08 -6.88
C GLN A 23 -8.70 -18.08 -7.57
N PHE A 24 -7.38 -17.80 -7.57
CA PHE A 24 -6.37 -18.64 -8.21
C PHE A 24 -5.52 -19.41 -7.19
N SER A 25 -5.18 -18.78 -6.06
CA SER A 25 -4.38 -19.40 -5.00
C SER A 25 -4.59 -18.70 -3.65
N PRO A 26 -5.27 -19.35 -2.69
CA PRO A 26 -5.47 -18.82 -1.34
C PRO A 26 -4.16 -18.52 -0.60
N LEU A 27 -3.16 -19.39 -0.75
CA LEU A 27 -1.84 -19.19 -0.15
C LEU A 27 -1.11 -17.98 -0.74
N ALA A 28 -1.19 -17.79 -2.06
CA ALA A 28 -0.59 -16.60 -2.69
C ALA A 28 -1.29 -15.32 -2.23
N ALA A 29 -2.62 -15.35 -2.08
CA ALA A 29 -3.39 -14.21 -1.59
C ALA A 29 -2.99 -13.81 -0.16
N GLN A 30 -2.85 -14.78 0.74
CA GLN A 30 -2.40 -14.53 2.11
C GLN A 30 -0.99 -13.93 2.12
N ARG A 31 -0.04 -14.53 1.38
CA ARG A 31 1.33 -14.02 1.29
C ARG A 31 1.38 -12.59 0.76
N MET A 32 0.63 -12.28 -0.30
CA MET A 32 0.59 -10.94 -0.87
C MET A 32 0.00 -9.92 0.12
N ALA A 33 -1.12 -10.24 0.77
CA ALA A 33 -1.75 -9.36 1.74
C ALA A 33 -0.82 -9.05 2.93
N VAL A 34 -0.12 -10.06 3.46
CA VAL A 34 0.87 -9.88 4.53
C VAL A 34 2.02 -8.99 4.07
N ARG A 35 2.53 -9.22 2.86
CA ARG A 35 3.66 -8.44 2.30
C ARG A 35 3.28 -6.97 2.11
N LEU A 36 2.08 -6.68 1.59
CA LEU A 36 1.54 -5.33 1.45
C LEU A 36 1.33 -4.64 2.80
N LYS A 37 0.71 -5.34 3.76
CA LYS A 37 0.46 -4.79 5.10
C LYS A 37 1.78 -4.44 5.80
N ARG A 38 2.74 -5.37 5.85
CA ARG A 38 4.06 -5.14 6.45
C ARG A 38 4.79 -3.97 5.81
N ALA A 39 4.70 -3.83 4.48
CA ALA A 39 5.33 -2.73 3.77
C ALA A 39 4.69 -1.37 4.10
N GLY A 40 3.36 -1.31 4.24
CA GLY A 40 2.69 -0.10 4.70
C GLY A 40 3.03 0.24 6.15
N ASP A 41 2.95 -0.75 7.05
CA ASP A 41 3.22 -0.55 8.48
C ASP A 41 4.67 -0.11 8.76
N SER A 42 5.65 -0.58 7.97
CA SER A 42 7.05 -0.18 8.13
C SER A 42 7.32 1.30 7.78
N LEU A 43 6.34 2.03 7.26
CA LEU A 43 6.47 3.48 7.06
C LEU A 43 6.48 4.25 8.40
N ALA A 44 6.14 3.60 9.52
CA ALA A 44 6.31 4.17 10.86
C ALA A 44 7.77 4.52 11.20
N GLU A 45 8.72 3.77 10.64
CA GLU A 45 10.15 3.94 10.84
C GLU A 45 10.80 4.72 9.69
N HIS A 46 10.28 4.52 8.48
CA HIS A 46 10.86 5.05 7.26
C HIS A 46 9.80 5.74 6.38
N PRO A 47 9.19 6.84 6.85
CA PRO A 47 8.14 7.56 6.11
C PRO A 47 8.64 8.11 4.77
N ASP A 48 9.94 8.35 4.65
CA ASP A 48 10.54 8.97 3.47
C ASP A 48 11.03 8.00 2.38
N ARG A 49 10.82 6.69 2.53
CA ARG A 49 11.37 5.69 1.60
C ARG A 49 10.65 5.56 0.26
N GLY A 50 9.46 6.14 0.13
CA GLY A 50 8.69 6.10 -1.13
C GLY A 50 9.22 7.11 -2.15
N ARG A 51 8.95 6.84 -3.43
CA ARG A 51 9.23 7.79 -4.50
C ARG A 51 8.24 8.96 -4.43
N MET A 52 8.71 10.20 -4.56
CA MET A 52 7.81 11.36 -4.66
C MET A 52 6.98 11.29 -5.95
N ALA A 53 5.67 11.54 -5.82
CA ALA A 53 4.70 11.49 -6.93
C ALA A 53 4.00 12.84 -7.16
N GLY A 54 4.49 13.93 -6.55
CA GLY A 54 3.91 15.27 -6.61
C GLY A 54 2.79 15.51 -5.59
N ALA A 55 2.45 16.78 -5.34
CA ALA A 55 1.38 17.19 -4.43
C ALA A 55 1.46 16.57 -3.00
N GLY A 56 2.68 16.41 -2.47
CA GLY A 56 2.90 15.79 -1.16
C GLY A 56 2.63 14.28 -1.10
N LEU A 57 2.37 13.65 -2.25
CA LEU A 57 2.15 12.21 -2.36
C LEU A 57 3.46 11.46 -2.58
N ARG A 58 3.51 10.27 -2.00
CA ARG A 58 4.60 9.31 -2.15
C ARG A 58 4.06 7.96 -2.59
N GLU A 59 4.84 7.25 -3.38
CA GLU A 59 4.54 5.91 -3.87
C GLU A 59 5.58 4.93 -3.35
N LEU A 60 5.12 3.90 -2.65
CA LEU A 60 5.94 2.76 -2.24
C LEU A 60 5.77 1.64 -3.28
N THR A 61 6.87 1.30 -3.95
CA THR A 61 6.89 0.40 -5.12
C THR A 61 7.64 -0.91 -4.85
N THR A 62 7.99 -1.20 -3.60
CA THR A 62 8.81 -2.37 -3.20
C THR A 62 8.08 -3.71 -3.32
N ILE A 63 6.76 -3.69 -3.56
CA ILE A 63 5.89 -4.88 -3.60
C ILE A 63 5.27 -5.02 -5.00
N PRO A 64 6.06 -5.30 -6.05
CA PRO A 64 5.49 -5.51 -7.38
C PRO A 64 4.48 -6.69 -7.36
N PRO A 65 3.40 -6.62 -8.15
CA PRO A 65 3.06 -5.56 -9.10
C PRO A 65 2.24 -4.39 -8.49
N TYR A 66 2.22 -4.24 -7.16
CA TYR A 66 1.39 -3.26 -6.46
C TYR A 66 2.16 -2.02 -6.00
N ILE A 67 1.47 -0.89 -5.98
CA ILE A 67 1.98 0.41 -5.54
C ILE A 67 1.07 0.92 -4.43
N LEU A 68 1.65 1.21 -3.26
CA LEU A 68 0.95 1.88 -2.17
C LEU A 68 1.17 3.39 -2.33
N ARG A 69 0.10 4.16 -2.49
CA ARG A 69 0.17 5.63 -2.49
C ARG A 69 -0.18 6.15 -1.10
N TYR A 70 0.66 7.03 -0.56
CA TYR A 70 0.52 7.56 0.79
C TYR A 70 0.96 9.02 0.87
N GLN A 71 0.61 9.68 1.98
CA GLN A 71 1.14 10.98 2.39
C GLN A 71 1.98 10.80 3.65
N ALA A 72 3.13 11.46 3.71
CA ALA A 72 3.95 11.54 4.91
C ALA A 72 3.79 12.93 5.53
N GLY A 73 3.26 12.98 6.76
CA GLY A 73 3.27 14.15 7.62
C GLY A 73 4.30 14.00 8.74
N ALA A 74 4.39 15.00 9.62
CA ALA A 74 5.34 15.00 10.73
C ALA A 74 5.11 13.84 11.70
N ASP A 75 3.85 13.56 12.03
CA ASP A 75 3.47 12.54 13.04
C ASP A 75 2.68 11.36 12.45
N ILE A 76 2.13 11.51 11.25
CA ILE A 76 1.22 10.53 10.64
C ILE A 76 1.62 10.25 9.19
N VAL A 77 1.67 8.96 8.85
CA VAL A 77 1.66 8.47 7.47
C VAL A 77 0.27 7.93 7.17
N THR A 78 -0.36 8.48 6.13
CA THR A 78 -1.69 8.04 5.70
C THR A 78 -1.60 7.26 4.40
N ILE A 79 -1.92 5.97 4.43
CA ILE A 79 -1.98 5.11 3.25
C ILE A 79 -3.34 5.31 2.58
N LEU A 80 -3.31 5.88 1.37
CA LEU A 80 -4.50 6.36 0.65
C LEU A 80 -5.13 5.27 -0.23
N ARG A 81 -4.30 4.49 -0.93
CA ARG A 81 -4.76 3.40 -1.82
C ARG A 81 -3.66 2.41 -2.15
N ILE A 82 -4.05 1.22 -2.59
CA ILE A 82 -3.18 0.22 -3.21
C ILE A 82 -3.66 0.00 -4.65
N ARG A 83 -2.77 0.16 -5.63
CA ARG A 83 -3.11 -0.05 -7.04
C ARG A 83 -2.16 -1.04 -7.71
N HIS A 84 -2.64 -1.73 -8.73
CA HIS A 84 -1.78 -2.52 -9.60
C HIS A 84 -1.04 -1.58 -10.57
N ALA A 85 0.28 -1.75 -10.72
CA ALA A 85 1.11 -0.83 -11.50
C ALA A 85 0.73 -0.78 -12.98
N ALA A 86 0.37 -1.94 -13.56
CA ALA A 86 -0.03 -2.05 -14.95
C ALA A 86 -1.51 -1.74 -15.22
N ARG A 87 -2.33 -1.58 -14.17
CA ARG A 87 -3.75 -1.24 -14.34
C ARG A 87 -3.85 0.29 -14.25
N GLN A 88 -4.21 0.93 -15.36
CA GLN A 88 -4.62 2.32 -15.33
C GLN A 88 -5.98 2.35 -14.64
N ASP A 89 -6.02 2.94 -13.43
CA ASP A 89 -7.28 3.42 -12.89
C ASP A 89 -7.59 4.69 -13.70
N GLY A 90 -8.69 4.68 -14.46
CA GLY A 90 -9.23 5.88 -15.10
C GLY A 90 -9.55 6.98 -14.11
#